data_AF-A0A9E3AH22-F1
#
_entry.id   AF-A0A9E3AH22-F1
#
_cell.length_a   1.000
_cell.length_b   1.000
_cell.length_c   1.000
_cell.angle_alpha   90.00
_cell.angle_beta   90.00
_cell.angle_gamma   90.00
#
_symmetry.space_group_name_H-M   'P 1'
#
loop_
_entity.id
_entity.type
_entity.pdbx_description
1 polymer ?
#
loop_
_entity_poly.entity_id
_entity_poly.type
_entity_poly.pdbx_seq_one_letter_code
_entity_poly.pdbx_strand_id
1 'polypeptide(L)'
;MSNDAEDPIKKLLEAIIEKRNTAIEAHIALRRSPGFATASKRSETLVADYALGLHTVSLMSTRSSAYGKTLLSLKMLDLLLESAISTQSLIREGMLNPARREMRFLLEASIKAWWCDSVDPSGGVQSKIEFLDDLGLARFREVVDTLRPRLLDEPTRQNLVHIITNVYAQLSTHVHASTGDIGVNLNRFRRGEYVGFEAIADVNRVNELFGRVLDVSLAAIFESFDAALLGDVFVQVFDGNSKWTFHKTRFVKSISSHYDYKAERQPFPFRIQRASPPRG
;
A
#
# COMPACT_ATOMS: atom_id res chain seq x y z
N MET A 1 -34.61 9.35 58.77
CA MET A 1 -34.47 8.03 58.10
C MET A 1 -34.87 8.26 56.64
N SER A 2 -33.93 8.82 55.88
CA SER A 2 -33.13 8.12 54.85
C SER A 2 -34.00 7.51 53.76
N ASN A 3 -34.11 8.23 52.64
CA ASN A 3 -34.51 7.62 51.37
C ASN A 3 -33.57 8.09 50.26
N ASP A 4 -32.27 8.10 50.55
CA ASP A 4 -31.20 8.09 49.54
C ASP A 4 -31.03 6.64 49.07
N ALA A 5 -32.08 6.08 48.46
CA ALA A 5 -31.90 4.91 47.62
C ALA A 5 -31.15 5.40 46.38
N GLU A 6 -29.81 5.35 46.45
CA GLU A 6 -28.91 5.71 45.34
C GLU A 6 -29.47 5.18 44.02
N ASP A 7 -29.78 6.10 43.12
CA ASP A 7 -30.36 5.81 41.81
C ASP A 7 -29.51 4.71 41.11
N PRO A 8 -30.08 3.52 40.87
CA PRO A 8 -29.34 2.41 40.28
C PRO A 8 -28.82 2.72 38.87
N ILE A 9 -29.45 3.65 38.14
CA ILE A 9 -28.96 4.14 36.86
C ILE A 9 -27.70 4.98 37.06
N LYS A 10 -27.68 5.85 38.08
CA LYS A 10 -26.53 6.69 38.40
C LYS A 10 -25.31 5.85 38.78
N LYS A 11 -25.49 4.83 39.63
CA LYS A 11 -24.42 3.87 39.97
C LYS A 11 -23.88 3.11 38.76
N LEU A 12 -24.76 2.65 37.88
CA LEU A 12 -24.36 1.97 36.65
C LEU A 12 -23.56 2.91 35.73
N LEU A 13 -24.00 4.17 35.62
CA LEU A 13 -23.34 5.18 34.80
C LEU A 13 -21.94 5.52 35.34
N GLU A 14 -21.81 5.69 36.66
CA GLU A 14 -20.53 5.91 37.34
C GLU A 14 -19.56 4.74 37.10
N ALA A 15 -20.04 3.49 37.22
CA ALA A 15 -19.22 2.31 36.93
C ALA A 15 -18.78 2.22 35.46
N ILE A 16 -19.63 2.62 34.51
CA ILE A 16 -19.29 2.68 33.09
C ILE A 16 -18.25 3.77 32.81
N ILE A 17 -18.40 4.95 33.41
CA ILE A 17 -17.46 6.07 33.28
C ILE A 17 -16.09 5.67 33.83
N GLU A 18 -16.05 5.08 35.02
CA GLU A 18 -14.80 4.65 35.65
C GLU A 18 -14.06 3.63 34.79
N LYS A 19 -14.76 2.57 34.34
CA LYS A 19 -14.20 1.56 33.45
C LYS A 19 -13.66 2.17 32.15
N ARG A 20 -14.36 3.15 31.59
CA ARG A 20 -13.92 3.88 30.40
C ARG A 20 -12.67 4.70 30.67
N ASN A 21 -12.59 5.41 31.78
CA ASN A 21 -11.42 6.22 32.14
C ASN A 21 -10.18 5.34 32.33
N THR A 22 -10.30 4.22 33.05
CA THR A 22 -9.21 3.25 33.19
C THR A 22 -8.71 2.75 31.82
N ALA A 23 -9.64 2.44 30.91
CA ALA A 23 -9.28 2.01 29.56
C ALA A 23 -8.53 3.12 28.80
N ILE A 24 -9.01 4.37 28.89
CA ILE A 24 -8.38 5.55 28.26
C ILE A 24 -6.94 5.70 28.75
N GLU A 25 -6.71 5.66 30.05
CA GLU A 25 -5.38 5.78 30.64
C GLU A 25 -4.45 4.65 30.19
N ALA A 26 -4.94 3.41 30.23
CA ALA A 26 -4.19 2.26 29.75
C ALA A 26 -3.81 2.39 28.28
N HIS A 27 -4.70 2.93 27.44
CA HIS A 27 -4.42 3.14 26.03
C HIS A 27 -3.47 4.32 25.78
N ILE A 28 -3.57 5.41 26.54
CA ILE A 28 -2.59 6.50 26.51
C ILE A 28 -1.19 5.96 26.85
N ALA A 29 -1.09 5.12 27.89
CA ALA A 29 0.17 4.47 28.25
C ALA A 29 0.68 3.55 27.13
N LEU A 30 -0.21 2.78 26.49
CA LEU A 30 0.14 1.94 25.34
C LEU A 30 0.66 2.77 24.17
N ARG A 31 0.00 3.89 23.81
CA ARG A 31 0.43 4.77 22.70
C ARG A 31 1.79 5.42 22.94
N ARG A 32 2.15 5.63 24.21
CA ARG A 32 3.49 6.12 24.62
C ARG A 32 4.55 5.02 24.66
N SER A 33 4.16 3.75 24.54
CA SER A 33 5.10 2.64 24.58
C SER A 33 6.02 2.63 23.34
N PRO A 34 7.28 2.18 23.47
CA PRO A 34 8.20 2.06 22.33
C PRO A 34 7.67 1.16 21.21
N GLY A 35 6.94 0.09 21.57
CA GLY A 35 6.38 -0.85 20.60
C GLY A 35 5.29 -0.20 19.74
N PHE A 36 4.41 0.60 20.35
CA PHE A 36 3.39 1.34 19.60
C PHE A 36 4.01 2.43 18.73
N ALA A 37 4.97 3.18 19.26
CA ALA A 37 5.71 4.19 18.49
C ALA A 37 6.39 3.58 17.24
N THR A 38 6.99 2.39 17.39
CA THR A 38 7.61 1.67 16.27
C THR A 38 6.57 1.22 15.24
N ALA A 39 5.43 0.69 15.70
CA ALA A 39 4.33 0.29 14.83
C ALA A 39 3.76 1.50 14.05
N SER A 40 3.55 2.64 14.70
CA SER A 40 3.09 3.86 14.03
C SER A 40 4.11 4.41 13.05
N LYS A 41 5.40 4.39 13.40
CA LYS A 41 6.48 4.85 12.50
C LYS A 41 6.62 3.99 11.24
N ARG A 42 6.13 2.75 11.27
CA ARG A 42 6.12 1.87 10.09
C ARG A 42 5.23 2.42 8.98
N SER A 43 4.03 2.95 9.28
CA SER A 43 3.15 3.54 8.24
C SER A 43 3.75 4.82 7.66
N GLU A 44 4.39 5.66 8.49
CA GLU A 44 5.16 6.83 8.03
C GLU A 44 6.26 6.43 7.04
N THR A 45 7.05 5.41 7.38
CA THR A 45 8.12 4.92 6.51
C THR A 45 7.57 4.39 5.18
N LEU A 46 6.46 3.65 5.23
CA LEU A 46 5.79 3.13 4.04
C LEU A 46 5.33 4.24 3.10
N VAL A 47 4.69 5.29 3.63
CA VAL A 47 4.24 6.44 2.82
C VAL A 47 5.41 7.23 2.27
N ALA A 48 6.44 7.50 3.08
CA ALA A 48 7.62 8.23 2.63
C ALA A 48 8.35 7.51 1.48
N ASP A 49 8.57 6.21 1.61
CA ASP A 49 9.20 5.39 0.57
C ASP A 49 8.32 5.23 -0.67
N TYR A 50 7.00 5.19 -0.49
CA TYR A 50 6.04 5.16 -1.60
C TYR A 50 6.05 6.47 -2.38
N ALA A 51 6.02 7.61 -1.68
CA ALA A 51 6.12 8.94 -2.26
C ALA A 51 7.42 9.12 -3.05
N LEU A 52 8.55 8.62 -2.52
CA LEU A 52 9.82 8.60 -3.26
C LEU A 52 9.67 7.86 -4.59
N GLY A 53 9.00 6.71 -4.61
CA GLY A 53 8.71 5.96 -5.82
C GLY A 53 7.89 6.77 -6.83
N LEU A 54 6.80 7.39 -6.38
CA LEU A 54 5.92 8.20 -7.24
C LEU A 54 6.62 9.43 -7.80
N HIS A 55 7.32 10.18 -6.95
CA HIS A 55 8.05 11.38 -7.37
C HIS A 55 9.17 11.06 -8.34
N THR A 56 9.84 9.91 -8.18
CA THR A 56 10.89 9.50 -9.12
C THR A 56 10.31 9.18 -10.50
N VAL A 57 9.17 8.48 -10.56
CA VAL A 57 8.47 8.25 -11.83
C VAL A 57 7.98 9.56 -12.45
N SER A 58 7.38 10.45 -11.64
CA SER A 58 6.94 11.76 -12.09
C SER A 58 8.10 12.57 -12.68
N LEU A 59 9.23 12.62 -11.99
CA LEU A 59 10.44 13.30 -12.47
C LEU A 59 10.94 12.71 -13.78
N MET A 60 11.02 11.38 -13.89
CA MET A 60 11.45 10.75 -15.14
C MET A 60 10.47 10.99 -16.29
N SER A 61 9.18 11.11 -16.00
CA SER A 61 8.18 11.41 -17.03
C SER A 61 8.39 12.77 -17.69
N THR A 62 9.03 13.73 -17.01
CA THR A 62 9.34 15.05 -17.59
C THR A 62 10.29 14.98 -18.79
N ARG A 63 10.98 13.85 -18.98
CA ARG A 63 11.86 13.62 -20.14
C ARG A 63 11.10 13.48 -21.45
N SER A 64 9.78 13.28 -21.40
CA SER A 64 8.92 13.33 -22.59
C SER A 64 7.54 13.91 -22.27
N SER A 65 7.17 14.96 -23.00
CA SER A 65 5.85 15.58 -22.88
C SER A 65 4.70 14.66 -23.32
N ALA A 66 5.00 13.56 -24.02
CA ALA A 66 4.00 12.57 -24.43
C ALA A 66 3.38 11.85 -23.22
N TYR A 67 4.18 11.50 -22.21
CA TYR A 67 3.70 10.75 -21.05
C TYR A 67 2.61 11.51 -20.28
N GLY A 68 2.77 12.82 -20.12
CA GLY A 68 1.76 13.66 -19.45
C GLY A 68 0.46 13.81 -20.25
N LYS A 69 0.45 13.46 -21.54
CA LYS A 69 -0.76 13.50 -22.40
C LYS A 69 -1.44 12.14 -22.49
N THR A 70 -0.68 11.05 -22.38
CA THR A 70 -1.18 9.70 -22.61
C THR A 70 -1.38 8.90 -21.33
N LEU A 71 -0.50 8.98 -20.33
CA LEU A 71 -0.55 8.09 -19.17
C LEU A 71 -1.51 8.61 -18.09
N LEU A 72 -2.62 7.89 -17.88
CA LEU A 72 -3.56 8.17 -16.81
C LEU A 72 -2.94 7.90 -15.44
N SER A 73 -2.13 6.85 -15.31
CA SER A 73 -1.44 6.51 -14.06
C SER A 73 -0.54 7.66 -13.55
N LEU A 74 0.06 8.43 -14.46
CA LEU A 74 0.82 9.63 -14.09
C LEU A 74 -0.05 10.78 -13.58
N LYS A 75 -1.26 10.94 -14.14
CA LYS A 75 -2.22 11.95 -13.69
C LYS A 75 -2.84 11.62 -12.34
N MET A 76 -2.84 10.35 -11.98
CA MET A 76 -3.38 9.89 -10.71
C MET A 76 -2.36 9.89 -9.57
N LEU A 77 -1.07 10.18 -9.80
CA LEU A 77 -0.04 10.08 -8.75
C LEU A 77 -0.39 10.87 -7.49
N ASP A 78 -0.89 12.11 -7.63
CA ASP A 78 -1.28 12.94 -6.48
C ASP A 78 -2.46 12.33 -5.72
N LEU A 79 -3.45 11.79 -6.43
CA LEU A 79 -4.60 11.10 -5.82
C LEU A 79 -4.17 9.83 -5.07
N LEU A 80 -3.24 9.05 -5.65
CA LEU A 80 -2.71 7.86 -5.01
C LEU A 80 -1.86 8.22 -3.78
N LEU A 81 -1.09 9.31 -3.84
CA LEU A 81 -0.31 9.81 -2.71
C LEU A 81 -1.21 10.32 -1.58
N GLU A 82 -2.25 11.09 -1.92
CA GLU A 82 -3.24 11.59 -0.97
C GLU A 82 -3.92 10.43 -0.24
N SER A 83 -4.33 9.38 -0.96
CA SER A 83 -4.94 8.19 -0.37
C SER A 83 -3.98 7.42 0.55
N ALA A 84 -2.69 7.35 0.21
CA ALA A 84 -1.67 6.76 1.08
C ALA A 84 -1.46 7.58 2.38
N ILE A 85 -1.41 8.91 2.28
CA ILE A 85 -1.28 9.83 3.44
C ILE A 85 -2.54 9.75 4.33
N SER A 86 -3.73 9.69 3.71
CA SER A 86 -5.00 9.51 4.40
C SER A 86 -5.01 8.19 5.18
N THR A 87 -4.60 7.08 4.53
CA THR A 87 -4.46 5.78 5.17
C THR A 87 -3.53 5.82 6.37
N GLN A 88 -2.35 6.43 6.25
CA GLN A 88 -1.40 6.59 7.36
C GLN A 88 -2.02 7.37 8.52
N SER A 89 -2.72 8.47 8.22
CA SER A 89 -3.39 9.29 9.24
C SER A 89 -4.47 8.48 9.96
N LEU A 90 -5.30 7.75 9.22
CA LEU A 90 -6.34 6.88 9.80
C LEU A 90 -5.74 5.76 10.67
N ILE A 91 -4.62 5.16 10.26
CA ILE A 91 -3.89 4.17 11.08
C ILE A 91 -3.39 4.81 12.38
N ARG A 92 -2.75 5.98 12.29
CA ARG A 92 -2.20 6.70 13.44
C ARG A 92 -3.28 7.06 14.46
N GLU A 93 -4.46 7.44 14.00
CA GLU A 93 -5.59 7.78 14.88
C GLU A 93 -6.36 6.54 15.38
N GLY A 94 -6.01 5.32 14.95
CA GLY A 94 -6.67 4.08 15.37
C GLY A 94 -7.95 3.76 14.59
N MET A 95 -8.20 4.48 13.49
CA MET A 95 -9.35 4.30 12.58
C MET A 95 -9.06 3.20 11.55
N LEU A 96 -8.79 1.98 12.04
CA LEU A 96 -8.30 0.87 11.20
C LEU A 96 -9.29 0.39 10.14
N ASN A 97 -10.60 0.47 10.38
CA ASN A 97 -11.61 0.06 9.39
C ASN A 97 -11.73 1.10 8.26
N PRO A 98 -11.89 2.41 8.54
CA PRO A 98 -11.72 3.45 7.54
C PRO A 98 -10.42 3.34 6.75
N ALA A 99 -9.28 3.08 7.41
CA ALA A 99 -8.00 2.89 6.72
C ALA A 99 -8.07 1.77 5.67
N ARG A 100 -8.79 0.67 5.93
CA ARG A 100 -8.98 -0.41 4.95
C ARG A 100 -9.85 -0.03 3.76
N ARG A 101 -10.84 0.84 3.96
CA ARG A 101 -11.66 1.37 2.85
C ARG A 101 -10.81 2.27 1.95
N GLU A 102 -9.99 3.10 2.56
CA GLU A 102 -9.04 3.96 1.85
C GLU A 102 -8.02 3.13 1.05
N MET A 103 -7.43 2.12 1.69
CA MET A 103 -6.54 1.16 1.01
C MET A 103 -7.22 0.42 -0.15
N ARG A 104 -8.53 0.12 -0.04
CA ARG A 104 -9.29 -0.48 -1.15
C ARG A 104 -9.38 0.48 -2.33
N PHE A 105 -9.73 1.73 -2.06
CA PHE A 105 -9.75 2.77 -3.08
C PHE A 105 -8.39 2.91 -3.76
N LEU A 106 -7.31 3.03 -2.99
CA LEU A 106 -5.93 3.10 -3.50
C LEU A 106 -5.59 1.94 -4.44
N LEU A 107 -5.93 0.70 -4.03
CA LEU A 107 -5.72 -0.50 -4.83
C LEU A 107 -6.55 -0.47 -6.13
N GLU A 108 -7.85 -0.15 -6.03
CA GLU A 108 -8.75 -0.07 -7.20
C GLU A 108 -8.28 0.98 -8.20
N ALA A 109 -7.97 2.19 -7.71
CA ALA A 109 -7.49 3.31 -8.50
C ALA A 109 -6.20 2.96 -9.24
N SER A 110 -5.22 2.36 -8.54
CA SER A 110 -3.94 1.98 -9.15
C SER A 110 -4.10 0.95 -10.26
N ILE A 111 -4.89 -0.11 -10.01
CA ILE A 111 -5.09 -1.20 -10.98
C ILE A 111 -5.88 -0.73 -12.20
N LYS A 112 -6.93 0.09 -12.00
CA LYS A 112 -7.72 0.62 -13.10
C LYS A 112 -6.92 1.58 -13.97
N ALA A 113 -6.10 2.44 -13.36
CA ALA A 113 -5.20 3.33 -14.10
C ALA A 113 -4.23 2.54 -14.99
N TRP A 114 -3.62 1.49 -14.43
CA TRP A 114 -2.73 0.61 -15.18
C TRP A 114 -3.45 -0.13 -16.31
N TRP A 115 -4.65 -0.63 -16.04
CA TRP A 115 -5.46 -1.28 -17.05
C TRP A 115 -5.78 -0.34 -18.23
N CYS A 116 -6.25 0.89 -17.95
CA CYS A 116 -6.52 1.89 -18.98
C CYS A 116 -5.28 2.22 -19.81
N ASP A 117 -4.12 2.37 -19.16
CA ASP A 117 -2.86 2.62 -19.85
C ASP A 117 -2.39 1.44 -20.71
N SER A 118 -2.78 0.22 -20.35
CA SER A 118 -2.44 -1.00 -21.10
C SER A 118 -3.38 -1.25 -22.29
N VAL A 119 -4.67 -0.95 -22.14
CA VAL A 119 -5.69 -1.18 -23.18
C VAL A 119 -5.62 -0.12 -24.29
N ASP A 120 -5.29 1.12 -23.94
CA ASP A 120 -5.12 2.21 -24.90
C ASP A 120 -3.78 2.96 -24.70
N PRO A 121 -2.63 2.36 -25.08
CA PRO A 121 -1.32 2.95 -24.78
C PRO A 121 -1.08 4.31 -25.45
N SER A 122 -1.66 4.53 -26.64
CA SER A 122 -1.54 5.76 -27.42
C SER A 122 -2.63 6.79 -27.13
N GLY A 123 -3.72 6.38 -26.49
CA GLY A 123 -4.84 7.24 -26.16
C GLY A 123 -4.47 8.39 -25.25
N GLY A 124 -5.18 9.49 -25.41
CA GLY A 124 -5.09 10.62 -24.49
C GLY A 124 -5.72 10.28 -23.15
N VAL A 125 -5.31 10.99 -22.09
CA VAL A 125 -5.89 10.84 -20.75
C VAL A 125 -7.42 10.96 -20.76
N GLN A 126 -7.99 11.83 -21.60
CA GLN A 126 -9.43 12.04 -21.65
C GLN A 126 -10.20 10.79 -22.14
N SER A 127 -9.75 10.10 -23.18
CA SER A 127 -10.42 8.86 -23.63
C SER A 127 -10.30 7.75 -22.58
N LYS A 128 -9.20 7.73 -21.84
CA LYS A 128 -9.01 6.77 -20.73
C LYS A 128 -9.95 7.03 -19.56
N ILE A 129 -10.28 8.29 -19.28
CA ILE A 129 -11.29 8.65 -18.28
C ILE A 129 -12.67 8.16 -18.76
N GLU A 130 -13.01 8.34 -20.05
CA GLU A 130 -14.25 7.83 -20.62
C GLU A 130 -14.35 6.30 -20.49
N PHE A 131 -13.25 5.55 -20.71
CA PHE A 131 -13.22 4.11 -20.44
C PHE A 131 -13.47 3.75 -18.97
N LEU A 132 -13.03 4.58 -18.02
CA LEU A 132 -13.31 4.34 -16.61
C LEU A 132 -14.79 4.54 -16.27
N ASP A 133 -15.43 5.51 -16.90
CA ASP A 133 -16.86 5.76 -16.74
C ASP A 133 -17.69 4.63 -17.37
N ASP A 134 -17.31 4.18 -18.57
CA ASP A 134 -17.94 3.06 -19.29
C ASP A 134 -17.69 1.70 -18.60
N LEU A 135 -16.57 1.56 -17.90
CA LEU A 135 -16.29 0.42 -17.03
C LEU A 135 -17.39 0.25 -15.97
N GLY A 136 -18.12 1.31 -15.58
CA GLY A 136 -19.35 1.24 -14.81
C GLY A 136 -19.37 0.18 -13.69
N LEU A 137 -20.30 -0.78 -13.80
CA LEU A 137 -20.54 -1.90 -12.88
C LEU A 137 -19.52 -3.06 -13.01
N ALA A 138 -18.53 -2.98 -13.91
CA ALA A 138 -17.56 -4.05 -14.12
C ALA A 138 -16.88 -4.40 -12.79
N ARG A 139 -16.87 -5.69 -12.48
CA ARG A 139 -16.36 -6.15 -11.19
C ARG A 139 -14.85 -5.97 -11.20
N PHE A 140 -14.27 -5.51 -10.10
CA PHE A 140 -12.82 -5.34 -9.93
C PHE A 140 -12.01 -6.54 -10.45
N ARG A 141 -12.53 -7.76 -10.26
CA ARG A 141 -11.91 -9.00 -10.77
C ARG A 141 -11.79 -9.06 -12.29
N GLU A 142 -12.79 -8.60 -13.04
CA GLU A 142 -12.79 -8.62 -14.51
C GLU A 142 -11.67 -7.73 -15.07
N VAL A 143 -11.43 -6.58 -14.44
CA VAL A 143 -10.29 -5.71 -14.73
C VAL A 143 -8.97 -6.44 -14.45
N VAL A 144 -8.85 -7.07 -13.29
CA VAL A 144 -7.63 -7.79 -12.88
C VAL A 144 -7.32 -8.97 -13.81
N ASP A 145 -8.32 -9.74 -14.25
CA ASP A 145 -8.16 -10.89 -15.13
C ASP A 145 -7.64 -10.51 -16.53
N THR A 146 -7.81 -9.24 -16.93
CA THR A 146 -7.41 -8.73 -18.25
C THR A 146 -6.10 -7.95 -18.23
N LEU A 147 -5.45 -7.81 -17.07
CA LEU A 147 -4.13 -7.18 -16.97
C LEU A 147 -3.08 -7.91 -17.83
N ARG A 148 -2.14 -7.14 -18.38
CA ARG A 148 -1.06 -7.63 -19.25
C ARG A 148 0.29 -7.09 -18.75
N PRO A 149 0.85 -7.67 -17.67
CA PRO A 149 2.15 -7.26 -17.15
C PRO A 149 3.27 -7.55 -18.15
N ARG A 150 4.18 -6.59 -18.28
CA ARG A 150 5.34 -6.62 -19.17
C ARG A 150 6.64 -6.84 -18.39
N LEU A 151 6.71 -6.36 -17.15
CA LEU A 151 7.92 -6.31 -16.35
C LEU A 151 7.99 -7.42 -15.29
N LEU A 152 6.84 -7.88 -14.78
CA LEU A 152 6.80 -8.95 -13.79
C LEU A 152 7.48 -10.24 -14.30
N ASP A 153 8.21 -10.90 -13.40
CA ASP A 153 8.71 -12.25 -13.61
C ASP A 153 7.58 -13.27 -13.78
N GLU A 154 7.90 -14.40 -14.38
CA GLU A 154 6.92 -15.41 -14.74
C GLU A 154 6.15 -15.99 -13.52
N PRO A 155 6.79 -16.34 -12.39
CA PRO A 155 6.05 -16.84 -11.21
C PRO A 155 5.05 -15.82 -10.64
N THR A 156 5.44 -14.54 -10.58
CA THR A 156 4.58 -13.47 -10.06
C THR A 156 3.44 -13.17 -11.03
N ARG A 157 3.73 -13.17 -12.33
CA ARG A 157 2.74 -13.02 -13.40
C ARG A 157 1.67 -14.10 -13.37
N GLN A 158 2.04 -15.37 -13.26
CA GLN A 158 1.10 -16.50 -13.21
C GLN A 158 0.13 -16.43 -12.03
N ASN A 159 0.56 -15.83 -10.91
CA ASN A 159 -0.23 -15.71 -9.69
C ASN A 159 -0.86 -14.32 -9.49
N LEU A 160 -0.67 -13.39 -10.44
CA LEU A 160 -1.04 -11.97 -10.31
C LEU A 160 -2.49 -11.79 -9.86
N VAL A 161 -3.41 -12.42 -10.59
CA VAL A 161 -4.86 -12.35 -10.33
C VAL A 161 -5.17 -12.80 -8.91
N HIS A 162 -4.65 -13.95 -8.50
CA HIS A 162 -4.90 -14.51 -7.18
C HIS A 162 -4.38 -13.59 -6.07
N ILE A 163 -3.18 -13.04 -6.24
CA ILE A 163 -2.56 -12.16 -5.25
C ILE A 163 -3.38 -10.87 -5.09
N ILE A 164 -3.72 -10.19 -6.18
CA ILE A 164 -4.47 -8.93 -6.15
C ILE A 164 -5.88 -9.16 -5.59
N THR A 165 -6.60 -10.18 -6.07
CA THR A 165 -7.97 -10.47 -5.60
C THR A 165 -8.00 -10.90 -4.12
N ASN A 166 -6.95 -11.56 -3.62
CA ASN A 166 -6.82 -11.85 -2.19
C ASN A 166 -6.61 -10.59 -1.35
N VAL A 167 -5.76 -9.65 -1.79
CA VAL A 167 -5.58 -8.35 -1.10
C VAL A 167 -6.91 -7.61 -1.09
N TYR A 168 -7.58 -7.57 -2.23
CA TYR A 168 -8.88 -6.93 -2.39
C TYR A 168 -9.95 -7.53 -1.46
N ALA A 169 -10.03 -8.86 -1.37
CA ALA A 169 -10.96 -9.55 -0.49
C ALA A 169 -10.72 -9.17 0.98
N GLN A 170 -9.46 -9.11 1.42
CA GLN A 170 -9.09 -8.70 2.79
C GLN A 170 -9.47 -7.25 3.11
N LEU A 171 -9.50 -6.37 2.10
CA LEU A 171 -9.92 -4.98 2.27
C LEU A 171 -11.45 -4.84 2.25
N SER A 172 -12.12 -5.68 1.47
CA SER A 172 -13.57 -5.64 1.25
C SER A 172 -14.39 -6.17 2.43
N THR A 173 -13.79 -6.95 3.32
CA THR A 173 -14.49 -7.43 4.54
C THR A 173 -15.06 -6.28 5.36
N HIS A 174 -14.41 -5.12 5.41
CA HIS A 174 -14.81 -4.03 6.31
C HIS A 174 -15.55 -2.87 5.63
N VAL A 175 -16.08 -3.12 4.43
CA VAL A 175 -16.79 -2.11 3.60
C VAL A 175 -18.31 -2.22 3.76
N HIS A 176 -18.83 -3.42 4.02
CA HIS A 176 -20.25 -3.65 4.26
C HIS A 176 -20.49 -4.04 5.72
N ALA A 177 -21.59 -3.56 6.30
CA ALA A 177 -22.03 -4.00 7.63
C ALA A 177 -22.54 -5.44 7.53
N SER A 178 -21.62 -6.41 7.58
CA SER A 178 -21.97 -7.84 7.58
C SER A 178 -22.26 -8.32 9.00
N THR A 179 -23.03 -9.40 9.14
CA THR A 179 -23.25 -10.07 10.43
C THR A 179 -21.93 -10.53 11.07
N GLY A 180 -20.93 -10.88 10.25
CA GLY A 180 -19.58 -11.20 10.69
C GLY A 180 -18.86 -9.99 11.29
N ASP A 181 -18.85 -8.85 10.61
CA ASP A 181 -18.18 -7.62 11.09
C ASP A 181 -18.88 -7.01 12.30
N ILE A 182 -20.21 -7.02 12.31
CA ILE A 182 -21.00 -6.60 13.48
C ILE A 182 -20.72 -7.55 14.65
N GLY A 183 -20.66 -8.86 14.42
CA GLY A 183 -20.33 -9.85 15.44
C GLY A 183 -18.91 -9.69 16.00
N VAL A 184 -17.91 -9.41 15.15
CA VAL A 184 -16.55 -9.10 15.59
C VAL A 184 -16.52 -7.83 16.42
N ASN A 185 -17.16 -6.74 15.97
CA ASN A 185 -17.23 -5.49 16.73
C ASN A 185 -17.98 -5.65 18.06
N LEU A 186 -19.06 -6.43 18.10
CA LEU A 186 -19.79 -6.74 19.33
C LEU A 186 -18.95 -7.58 20.29
N ASN A 187 -18.16 -8.53 19.79
CA ASN A 187 -17.26 -9.33 20.63
C ASN A 187 -16.12 -8.47 21.18
N ARG A 188 -15.56 -7.54 20.38
CA ARG A 188 -14.58 -6.54 20.86
C ARG A 188 -15.18 -5.65 21.94
N PHE A 189 -16.37 -5.12 21.69
CA PHE A 189 -17.12 -4.32 22.66
C PHE A 189 -17.36 -5.08 23.97
N ARG A 190 -17.75 -6.36 23.90
CA ARG A 190 -17.92 -7.23 25.09
C ARG A 190 -16.61 -7.44 25.87
N ARG A 191 -15.46 -7.42 25.21
CA ARG A 191 -14.13 -7.46 25.84
C ARG A 191 -13.60 -6.09 26.28
N GLY A 192 -14.37 -5.02 26.07
CA GLY A 192 -13.93 -3.65 26.39
C GLY A 192 -12.92 -3.06 25.39
N GLU A 193 -12.79 -3.66 24.20
CA GLU A 193 -12.01 -3.13 23.09
C GLU A 193 -12.90 -2.18 22.26
N TYR A 194 -12.57 -0.89 22.25
CA TYR A 194 -13.31 0.13 21.49
C TYR A 194 -12.49 0.66 20.31
N VAL A 195 -13.13 1.42 19.41
CA VAL A 195 -12.42 2.15 18.36
C VAL A 195 -11.44 3.14 19.00
N GLY A 196 -10.21 3.19 18.50
CA GLY A 196 -9.14 3.98 19.12
C GLY A 196 -8.53 3.32 20.36
N PHE A 197 -8.74 2.02 20.56
CA PHE A 197 -8.09 1.18 21.58
C PHE A 197 -7.36 -0.02 20.97
N GLU A 198 -6.73 0.19 19.82
CA GLU A 198 -6.01 -0.84 19.09
C GLU A 198 -4.77 -1.35 19.85
N ALA A 199 -4.54 -2.66 19.76
CA ALA A 199 -3.30 -3.26 20.21
C ALA A 199 -2.18 -3.05 19.18
N ILE A 200 -0.92 -3.13 19.62
CA ILE A 200 0.26 -3.07 18.72
C ILE A 200 0.15 -4.10 17.58
N ALA A 201 -0.35 -5.30 17.89
CA ALA A 201 -0.56 -6.36 16.90
C ALA A 201 -1.57 -5.98 15.81
N ASP A 202 -2.60 -5.20 16.14
CA ASP A 202 -3.59 -4.74 15.17
C ASP A 202 -2.98 -3.70 14.22
N VAL A 203 -2.21 -2.75 14.77
CA VAL A 203 -1.48 -1.75 13.98
C VAL A 203 -0.50 -2.43 13.03
N ASN A 204 0.28 -3.40 13.53
CA ASN A 204 1.22 -4.17 12.71
C ASN A 204 0.51 -4.94 11.58
N ARG A 205 -0.60 -5.62 11.87
CA ARG A 205 -1.37 -6.35 10.85
C ARG A 205 -1.90 -5.40 9.76
N VAL A 206 -2.33 -4.21 10.14
CA VAL A 206 -2.79 -3.20 9.16
C VAL A 206 -1.62 -2.64 8.35
N ASN A 207 -0.46 -2.40 8.97
CA ASN A 207 0.76 -1.97 8.26
C ASN A 207 1.26 -3.01 7.25
N GLU A 208 1.17 -4.30 7.58
CA GLU A 208 1.52 -5.38 6.64
C GLU A 208 0.60 -5.38 5.43
N LEU A 209 -0.72 -5.23 5.65
CA LEU A 209 -1.69 -5.10 4.57
C LEU A 209 -1.44 -3.83 3.74
N PHE A 210 -1.15 -2.71 4.41
CA PHE A 210 -0.85 -1.44 3.75
C PHE A 210 0.40 -1.54 2.87
N GLY A 211 1.47 -2.15 3.37
CA GLY A 211 2.68 -2.40 2.59
C GLY A 211 2.42 -3.26 1.34
N ARG A 212 1.53 -4.25 1.43
CA ARG A 212 1.11 -5.05 0.26
C ARG A 212 0.31 -4.23 -0.76
N VAL A 213 -0.55 -3.33 -0.31
CA VAL A 213 -1.31 -2.43 -1.19
C VAL A 213 -0.37 -1.47 -1.91
N LEU A 214 0.58 -0.87 -1.20
CA LEU A 214 1.57 0.03 -1.78
C LEU A 214 2.52 -0.69 -2.76
N ASP A 215 2.90 -1.95 -2.47
CA ASP A 215 3.67 -2.79 -3.39
C ASP A 215 2.92 -3.02 -4.71
N VAL A 216 1.63 -3.36 -4.65
CA VAL A 216 0.78 -3.50 -5.85
C VAL A 216 0.63 -2.16 -6.58
N SER A 217 0.43 -1.06 -5.85
CA SER A 217 0.27 0.26 -6.43
C SER A 217 1.52 0.73 -7.17
N LEU A 218 2.70 0.58 -6.57
CA LEU A 218 3.98 0.86 -7.23
C LEU A 218 4.15 0.01 -8.49
N ALA A 219 3.84 -1.27 -8.41
CA ALA A 219 3.95 -2.17 -9.55
C ALA A 219 3.00 -1.79 -10.69
N ALA A 220 1.76 -1.37 -10.39
CA ALA A 220 0.82 -0.88 -11.39
C ALA A 220 1.36 0.36 -12.12
N ILE A 221 1.95 1.29 -11.37
CA ILE A 221 2.55 2.52 -11.93
C ILE A 221 3.78 2.18 -12.79
N PHE A 222 4.64 1.29 -12.31
CA PHE A 222 5.83 0.83 -13.03
C PHE A 222 5.47 0.08 -14.31
N GLU A 223 4.48 -0.82 -14.26
CA GLU A 223 3.97 -1.54 -15.44
C GLU A 223 3.29 -0.63 -16.47
N SER A 224 2.83 0.55 -16.05
CA SER A 224 2.27 1.58 -16.93
C SER A 224 3.32 2.51 -17.53
N PHE A 225 4.55 2.48 -17.00
CA PHE A 225 5.61 3.41 -17.39
C PHE A 225 6.57 2.79 -18.42
N ASP A 226 7.45 3.63 -18.99
CA ASP A 226 8.44 3.18 -19.95
C ASP A 226 9.51 2.31 -19.30
N ALA A 227 9.75 1.13 -19.88
CA ALA A 227 10.65 0.14 -19.31
C ALA A 227 12.10 0.63 -19.27
N ALA A 228 12.56 1.39 -20.27
CA ALA A 228 13.94 1.86 -20.33
C ALA A 228 14.21 2.93 -19.27
N LEU A 229 13.33 3.94 -19.17
CA LEU A 229 13.41 4.99 -18.15
C LEU A 229 13.30 4.41 -16.74
N LEU A 230 12.40 3.46 -16.54
CA LEU A 230 12.25 2.79 -15.25
C LEU A 230 13.51 1.98 -14.88
N GLY A 231 14.22 1.42 -15.85
CA GLY A 231 15.51 0.78 -15.60
C GLY A 231 16.55 1.76 -15.05
N ASP A 232 16.53 3.04 -15.45
CA ASP A 232 17.42 4.06 -14.88
C ASP A 232 17.00 4.41 -13.46
N VAL A 233 15.70 4.48 -13.19
CA VAL A 233 15.14 4.68 -11.83
C VAL A 233 15.63 3.59 -10.87
N PHE A 234 15.46 2.32 -11.25
CA PHE A 234 15.86 1.20 -10.39
C PHE A 234 17.36 1.21 -10.11
N VAL A 235 18.19 1.35 -11.16
CA VAL A 235 19.65 1.28 -11.02
C VAL A 235 20.23 2.51 -10.31
N GLN A 236 19.76 3.72 -10.63
CA GLN A 236 20.41 4.95 -10.15
C GLN A 236 19.80 5.48 -8.86
N VAL A 237 18.50 5.25 -8.63
CA VAL A 237 17.79 5.81 -7.46
C VAL A 237 17.56 4.74 -6.40
N PHE A 238 16.91 3.63 -6.77
CA PHE A 238 16.50 2.64 -5.77
C PHE A 238 17.66 1.79 -5.28
N ASP A 239 18.52 1.27 -6.15
CA ASP A 239 19.67 0.44 -5.74
C ASP A 239 20.66 1.23 -4.87
N GLY A 240 20.81 2.53 -5.13
CA GLY A 240 21.58 3.45 -4.28
C GLY A 240 20.97 3.66 -2.88
N ASN A 241 19.66 3.46 -2.74
CA ASN A 241 18.95 3.52 -1.47
C ASN A 241 18.65 2.12 -0.92
N SER A 242 19.67 1.48 -0.34
CA SER A 242 19.56 0.13 0.26
C SER A 242 18.50 -0.01 1.37
N LYS A 243 18.01 1.10 1.94
CA LYS A 243 17.00 1.12 2.99
C LYS A 243 15.57 1.27 2.47
N TRP A 244 15.39 1.47 1.17
CA TRP A 244 14.05 1.62 0.59
C TRP A 244 13.21 0.37 0.84
N THR A 245 12.03 0.57 1.44
CA THR A 245 11.20 -0.51 1.99
C THR A 245 10.76 -1.54 0.94
N PHE A 246 10.58 -1.12 -0.31
CA PHE A 246 9.96 -1.94 -1.36
C PHE A 246 10.94 -2.84 -2.13
N HIS A 247 12.24 -2.77 -1.84
CA HIS A 247 13.24 -3.65 -2.49
C HIS A 247 12.92 -5.14 -2.41
N LYS A 248 12.32 -5.56 -1.30
CA LYS A 248 12.06 -6.97 -0.98
C LYS A 248 10.59 -7.33 -1.06
N THR A 249 9.72 -6.38 -1.42
CA THR A 249 8.30 -6.67 -1.59
C THR A 249 8.08 -7.42 -2.89
N ARG A 250 6.98 -8.17 -2.97
CA ARG A 250 6.83 -9.22 -3.97
C ARG A 250 6.87 -8.65 -5.39
N PHE A 251 6.07 -7.61 -5.66
CA PHE A 251 5.93 -7.09 -7.01
C PHE A 251 7.10 -6.20 -7.41
N VAL A 252 7.52 -5.28 -6.53
CA VAL A 252 8.66 -4.40 -6.83
C VAL A 252 9.95 -5.21 -7.00
N LYS A 253 10.19 -6.26 -6.20
CA LYS A 253 11.33 -7.16 -6.42
C LYS A 253 11.25 -7.85 -7.78
N SER A 254 10.05 -8.33 -8.15
CA SER A 254 9.79 -8.98 -9.42
C SER A 254 10.13 -8.05 -10.60
N ILE A 255 9.64 -6.81 -10.58
CA ILE A 255 9.95 -5.78 -11.57
C ILE A 255 11.44 -5.43 -11.56
N SER A 256 12.05 -5.27 -10.38
CA SER A 256 13.48 -4.95 -10.28
C SER A 256 14.33 -6.01 -10.99
N SER A 257 13.98 -7.30 -10.85
CA SER A 257 14.73 -8.39 -11.49
C SER A 257 14.72 -8.34 -13.02
N HIS A 258 13.73 -7.67 -13.63
CA HIS A 258 13.70 -7.42 -15.07
C HIS A 258 14.96 -6.68 -15.53
N TYR A 259 15.59 -5.86 -14.68
CA TYR A 259 16.75 -5.05 -15.02
C TYR A 259 18.08 -5.68 -14.64
N ASP A 260 18.11 -6.92 -14.17
CA ASP A 260 19.36 -7.57 -13.76
C ASP A 260 20.32 -7.77 -14.94
N TYR A 261 19.84 -7.75 -16.18
CA TYR A 261 20.69 -7.78 -17.38
C TYR A 261 21.56 -6.52 -17.55
N LYS A 262 21.22 -5.40 -16.90
CA LYS A 262 21.96 -4.14 -17.04
C LYS A 262 23.39 -4.29 -16.52
N ALA A 263 24.36 -3.77 -17.29
CA ALA A 263 25.78 -3.95 -17.01
C ALA A 263 26.20 -3.42 -15.63
N GLU A 264 25.55 -2.37 -15.14
CA GLU A 264 25.76 -1.77 -13.82
C GLU A 264 25.45 -2.73 -12.66
N ARG A 265 24.59 -3.72 -12.89
CA ARG A 265 24.23 -4.78 -11.92
C ARG A 265 24.98 -6.09 -12.13
N GLN A 266 25.66 -6.23 -13.27
CA GLN A 266 26.49 -7.38 -13.52
C GLN A 266 27.79 -7.27 -12.69
N PRO A 267 28.22 -8.33 -12.01
CA PRO A 267 29.51 -8.32 -11.35
C PRO A 267 30.60 -8.06 -12.40
N PHE A 268 31.37 -6.99 -12.23
CA PHE A 268 32.50 -6.67 -13.11
C PHE A 268 33.38 -7.92 -13.28
N PRO A 269 33.61 -8.43 -14.51
CA PRO A 269 34.55 -9.51 -14.71
C PRO A 269 35.96 -8.97 -14.50
N PHE A 270 36.52 -9.09 -13.30
CA PHE A 270 37.92 -8.74 -13.04
C PHE A 270 38.74 -9.92 -12.55
N ARG A 271 39.41 -10.59 -13.49
CA ARG A 271 40.83 -10.94 -13.35
C ARG A 271 41.43 -11.21 -14.72
N ILE A 272 42.03 -10.18 -15.32
CA ILE A 272 43.11 -10.41 -16.28
C ILE A 272 44.21 -11.11 -15.47
N GLN A 273 44.39 -12.41 -15.70
CA GLN A 273 45.59 -13.10 -15.23
C GLN A 273 46.77 -12.38 -15.86
N ARG A 274 47.54 -11.65 -15.04
CA ARG A 274 48.88 -11.21 -15.46
C ARG A 274 49.64 -12.47 -15.82
N ALA A 275 49.87 -12.67 -17.11
CA ALA A 275 50.80 -13.67 -17.59
C ALA A 275 52.13 -13.46 -16.85
N SER A 276 52.56 -14.48 -16.10
CA SER A 276 53.91 -14.47 -15.56
C SER A 276 54.87 -14.49 -16.74
N PRO A 277 55.92 -13.63 -16.76
CA PRO A 277 56.90 -13.71 -17.83
C PRO A 277 57.59 -15.09 -17.78
N PRO A 278 57.99 -15.63 -18.94
CA PRO A 278 58.67 -16.92 -18.98
C PRO A 278 59.96 -16.82 -18.15
N ARG A 279 60.15 -17.77 -17.24
CA ARG A 279 61.42 -17.96 -16.55
C ARG A 279 62.42 -18.45 -17.58
N GLY A 280 63.28 -17.56 -18.05
CA GLY A 280 64.58 -17.89 -18.63
C GLY A 280 65.61 -18.07 -17.54
#